data_AF-V4B6L5-F1
#
_entry.id   AF-V4B6L5-F1
#
_cell.length_a   1.000
_cell.length_b   1.000
_cell.length_c   1.000
_cell.angle_alpha   90.00
_cell.angle_beta   90.00
_cell.angle_gamma   90.00
#
_symmetry.space_group_name_H-M   'P 1'
#
loop_
_entity.id
_entity.type
_entity.pdbx_description
1 polymer ?
#
loop_
_entity_poly.entity_id
_entity_poly.type
_entity_poly.pdbx_seq_one_letter_code
_entity_poly.pdbx_strand_id
1 'polypeptide(L)' 'DAHRALELLEDYHTRLNKSQDKPLKNAIERVIRIFKSKLFQALLDIQEFYECTLLDDSKSNQEKTLETLRVASKWE' A
#
# COMPACT_ATOMS: atom_id res chain seq x y z
N ASP A 1 -4.11 11.26 8.31
CA ASP A 1 -3.51 11.80 7.07
C ASP A 1 -2.19 11.08 6.78
N ALA A 2 -2.26 9.83 6.30
CA ALA A 2 -1.09 8.95 6.15
C ALA A 2 -0.13 9.43 5.04
N HIS A 3 -0.69 10.07 4.01
CA HIS A 3 0.07 10.71 2.95
C HIS A 3 0.97 11.82 3.50
N ARG A 4 0.39 12.73 4.29
CA ARG A 4 1.12 13.81 4.96
C ARG A 4 2.18 13.29 5.94
N ALA A 5 1.92 12.17 6.61
CA ALA A 5 2.92 11.55 7.49
C ALA A 5 4.13 11.01 6.72
N LEU A 6 3.90 10.40 5.55
CA LEU A 6 4.97 9.91 4.68
C LEU A 6 5.80 11.05 4.10
N GLU A 7 5.14 12.11 3.64
CA GLU A 7 5.78 13.34 3.12
C GLU A 7 6.71 13.96 4.19
N LEU A 8 6.23 14.09 5.43
CA LEU A 8 7.06 14.58 6.54
C LEU A 8 8.28 13.69 6.81
N LEU A 9 8.14 12.37 6.70
CA LEU A 9 9.24 11.41 6.85
C LEU A 9 10.28 11.56 5.73
N GLU A 10 9.83 11.76 4.50
CA GLU A 10 10.70 12.04 3.35
C GLU A 10 11.43 13.39 3.53
N ASP A 11 10.75 14.41 4.04
CA ASP A 11 11.36 15.70 4.38
C ASP A 11 12.39 15.61 5.51
N TYR A 12 12.15 14.79 6.54
CA TYR A 12 13.17 14.53 7.56
C TYR A 12 14.38 13.82 6.96
N HIS A 13 14.15 12.81 6.11
CA HIS A 13 15.22 12.08 5.45
C HIS A 13 16.14 12.97 4.61
N THR A 14 15.58 13.93 3.87
CA THR A 14 16.35 14.86 3.02
C THR A 14 17.17 15.86 3.84
N ARG A 15 16.66 16.29 5.00
CA ARG A 15 17.35 17.22 5.92
C ARG A 15 18.50 16.59 6.71
N LEU A 16 18.56 15.26 6.84
CA LEU A 16 19.68 14.55 7.48
C LEU A 16 20.86 14.46 6.51
N ASN A 17 21.78 15.42 6.62
CA ASN A 17 22.94 15.57 5.74
C ASN A 17 24.30 15.44 6.46
N LYS A 18 24.33 15.38 7.79
CA LYS A 18 25.57 15.24 8.55
C LYS A 18 25.97 13.77 8.66
N SER A 19 27.28 13.49 8.70
CA SER A 19 27.81 12.12 8.81
C SER A 19 27.27 11.36 10.03
N GLN A 20 27.12 12.07 11.16
CA GLN A 20 26.55 11.52 12.40
C GLN A 20 25.07 11.11 12.30
N ASP A 21 24.33 11.67 11.34
CA ASP A 21 22.89 11.43 11.17
C ASP A 21 22.63 10.15 10.34
N LYS A 22 23.68 9.58 9.73
CA LYS A 22 23.58 8.43 8.81
C LYS A 22 22.81 7.23 9.37
N PRO A 23 22.96 6.82 10.65
CA PRO A 23 22.17 5.73 11.21
C PRO A 23 20.67 6.02 11.22
N LEU A 24 20.27 7.24 11.60
CA LEU A 24 18.87 7.66 11.61
C LEU A 24 18.31 7.77 10.18
N LYS A 25 19.10 8.31 9.26
CA LYS A 25 18.74 8.41 7.84
C LYS A 25 18.41 7.03 7.25
N ASN A 26 19.27 6.04 7.49
CA ASN A 26 19.05 4.67 7.03
C ASN A 26 17.80 4.04 7.67
N ALA A 27 17.55 4.32 8.96
CA ALA A 27 16.37 3.83 9.65
C ALA A 27 15.08 4.41 9.04
N ILE A 28 15.05 5.72 8.75
CA ILE A 28 13.93 6.39 8.08
C ILE A 28 13.71 5.82 6.67
N GLU A 29 14.78 5.66 5.89
CA GLU A 29 14.70 5.07 4.54
C GLU A 29 14.07 3.67 4.58
N ARG A 30 14.47 2.83 5.55
CA ARG A 30 13.90 1.50 5.73
C ARG A 30 12.40 1.56 6.05
N VAL A 31 11.98 2.49 6.92
CA VAL A 31 10.56 2.67 7.26
C VAL A 31 9.75 3.09 6.03
N ILE A 32 10.24 4.07 5.26
CA ILE A 32 9.62 4.52 4.00
C ILE A 32 9.48 3.35 3.02
N ARG A 33 10.54 2.54 2.87
CA ARG A 33 10.53 1.37 1.98
C ARG A 33 9.50 0.33 2.41
N ILE A 34 9.42 0.02 3.70
CA ILE A 34 8.42 -0.92 4.24
C ILE A 34 7.01 -0.40 3.98
N PHE A 35 6.77 0.89 4.25
CA PHE A 35 5.46 1.51 4.02
C PHE A 35 5.05 1.44 2.55
N LYS A 36 5.93 1.86 1.63
CA LYS A 36 5.69 1.81 0.18
C LYS A 36 5.44 0.38 -0.31
N SER A 37 6.21 -0.59 0.19
CA SER A 37 6.03 -2.01 -0.15
C SER A 37 4.68 -2.55 0.32
N LYS A 38 4.26 -2.24 1.56
CA LYS A 38 2.93 -2.64 2.06
C LYS A 38 1.79 -1.98 1.28
N LEU A 39 1.93 -0.69 0.96
CA LEU A 39 0.95 0.01 0.13
C LEU A 39 0.86 -0.63 -1.26
N PHE A 40 1.99 -0.94 -1.88
CA PHE A 40 2.02 -1.58 -3.18
C PHE A 40 1.35 -2.96 -3.17
N GLN A 41 1.58 -3.78 -2.14
CA GLN A 41 0.89 -5.06 -1.99
C GLN A 41 -0.63 -4.88 -1.83
N ALA A 42 -1.08 -3.93 -1.01
CA ALA A 42 -2.52 -3.64 -0.88
C ALA A 42 -3.15 -3.18 -2.21
N LEU A 43 -2.41 -2.43 -3.04
CA LEU A 43 -2.85 -2.05 -4.37
C LEU A 43 -2.91 -3.25 -5.33
N LEU A 44 -1.95 -4.16 -5.26
CA LEU A 44 -1.96 -5.41 -6.03
C LEU A 44 -3.14 -6.30 -5.64
N ASP A 45 -3.48 -6.41 -4.35
CA ASP A 45 -4.63 -7.18 -3.89
C ASP A 45 -5.94 -6.66 -4.50
N ILE A 46 -6.08 -5.33 -4.63
CA ILE A 46 -7.23 -4.69 -5.30
C ILE A 46 -7.20 -4.97 -6.80
N GLN A 47 -6.04 -4.85 -7.44
CA GLN A 47 -5.89 -5.10 -8.86
C GLN A 47 -6.23 -6.56 -9.21
N GLU A 48 -5.67 -7.52 -8.46
CA GLU A 48 -5.94 -8.95 -8.64
C GLU A 48 -7.44 -9.23 -8.49
N PHE A 49 -8.09 -8.67 -7.45
CA PHE A 49 -9.53 -8.82 -7.28
C PHE A 49 -10.32 -8.27 -8.49
N TYR A 50 -9.95 -7.08 -8.96
CA TYR A 50 -10.59 -6.45 -10.11
C TYR A 50 -10.46 -7.31 -11.38
N GLU A 51 -9.26 -7.82 -11.65
CA GLU A 51 -8.96 -8.64 -12.83
C GLU A 51 -9.61 -10.03 -12.74
N CYS A 52 -9.49 -10.73 -11.62
CA CYS A 52 -9.97 -12.10 -11.46
C CYS A 52 -11.48 -12.21 -11.18
N THR A 53 -12.13 -11.12 -10.77
CA THR A 53 -13.55 -11.13 -10.40
C THR A 53 -14.38 -10.22 -11.29
N LEU A 54 -14.04 -8.93 -11.34
CA LEU A 54 -14.91 -7.96 -11.99
C LEU A 54 -14.78 -8.00 -13.51
N LEU A 55 -13.57 -8.22 -14.03
CA LEU A 55 -13.31 -8.38 -15.46
C LEU A 55 -13.56 -9.80 -16.00
N ASP A 56 -13.81 -10.78 -15.14
CA ASP A 56 -14.08 -12.15 -15.60
C ASP A 56 -15.51 -12.25 -16.19
N ASP A 57 -15.59 -12.30 -17.52
CA ASP A 57 -16.86 -12.40 -18.25
C ASP A 57 -17.55 -13.77 -18.10
N SER A 58 -16.85 -14.78 -17.57
CA SER A 58 -17.44 -16.10 -17.29
C SER A 58 -18.26 -16.12 -15.99
N LYS A 59 -18.04 -15.15 -15.09
CA LYS A 59 -18.76 -15.02 -13.82
C LYS A 59 -20.07 -14.25 -13.99
N SER A 60 -21.13 -14.75 -13.39
CA SER A 60 -22.40 -14.04 -13.31
C SER A 60 -22.31 -12.82 -12.38
N ASN A 61 -23.21 -11.85 -12.58
CA ASN A 61 -23.28 -10.67 -11.71
C ASN A 61 -23.53 -11.02 -10.24
N GLN A 62 -24.23 -12.12 -9.98
CA GLN A 62 -24.51 -12.61 -8.62
C GLN A 62 -23.24 -13.13 -7.94
N GLU A 63 -22.41 -13.89 -8.66
CA GLU A 63 -21.11 -14.37 -8.17
C GLU A 63 -20.16 -13.21 -7.90
N LYS A 64 -20.05 -12.25 -8.85
CA LYS A 64 -19.24 -11.03 -8.67
C LYS A 64 -19.66 -10.25 -7.43
N THR A 65 -20.97 -10.12 -7.19
CA THR A 65 -21.51 -9.43 -6.01
C THR A 65 -21.12 -10.14 -4.71
N LEU A 66 -21.27 -11.48 -4.67
CA LEU A 66 -20.94 -12.27 -3.48
C LEU A 66 -19.44 -12.22 -3.15
N GLU A 67 -18.58 -12.34 -4.17
CA GLU A 67 -17.13 -12.24 -4.00
C GLU A 67 -16.70 -10.84 -3.56
N THR A 68 -17.34 -9.78 -4.08
CA THR A 68 -17.10 -8.40 -3.64
C THR A 68 -17.44 -8.22 -2.16
N LEU A 69 -18.59 -8.70 -1.71
CA LEU A 69 -18.97 -8.62 -0.29
C LEU A 69 -17.99 -9.38 0.62
N ARG A 70 -17.51 -10.54 0.17
CA ARG A 70 -16.51 -11.32 0.92
C ARG A 70 -15.17 -10.60 1.02
N VAL A 71 -14.68 -10.02 -0.08
CA VAL A 71 -13.40 -9.31 -0.07
C VAL A 71 -13.49 -8.03 0.77
N ALA A 72 -14.61 -7.31 0.70
CA ALA A 72 -14.86 -6.13 1.53
C ALA A 72 -14.85 -6.48 3.02
N SER A 73 -15.54 -7.55 3.43
CA SER A 73 -15.54 -8.01 4.82
C SER A 73 -14.17 -8.51 5.30
N LYS A 74 -13.31 -9.00 4.40
CA LYS A 74 -11.94 -9.41 4.72
C LYS A 74 -11.02 -8.20 4.97
N TRP A 75 -11.33 -7.06 4.37
CA TRP A 75 -10.52 -5.83 4.44
C TRP A 75 -11.00 -4.80 5.46
N GLU A 76 -12.19 -5.01 6.05
CA GLU A 76 -12.59 -4.40 7.32
C GLU A 76 -11.79 -4.95 8.51
#